data_AF-A0A3D1B0Q5-F1
#
_entry.id   AF-A0A3D1B0Q5-F1
#
_cell.length_a   1.000
_cell.length_b   1.000
_cell.length_c   1.000
_cell.angle_alpha   90.00
_cell.angle_beta   90.00
_cell.angle_gamma   90.00
#
_symmetry.space_group_name_H-M   'P 1'
#
loop_
_entity.id
_entity.type
_entity.pdbx_description
1 polymer ?
#
loop_
_entity_poly.entity_id
_entity_poly.type
_entity_poly.pdbx_seq_one_letter_code
_entity_poly.pdbx_strand_id
1 'polypeptide(L)'
;MKTVLLIGVAALTLGAASAQTGAEPRHGAAKSVKPITIPKGAVKTDDGYRVVDSKGKVWIYRETPFGITKAAYKAPEPVVAPDPAHETRVSAKDAGDSVQFERTGPFGVSHWQKKKTELTPEEQAIWDRFKK
;
A
#
# COMPACT_ATOMS: atom_id res chain seq x y z
N MET A 1 29.24 -40.85 -66.99
CA MET A 1 30.71 -40.85 -66.83
C MET A 1 31.09 -40.00 -65.62
N LYS A 2 32.09 -40.48 -64.85
CA LYS A 2 32.93 -39.76 -63.87
C LYS A 2 32.32 -39.25 -62.54
N THR A 3 32.60 -40.03 -61.48
CA THR A 3 33.30 -39.67 -60.20
C THR A 3 33.28 -38.20 -59.74
N VAL A 4 32.77 -37.85 -58.54
CA VAL A 4 33.23 -38.08 -57.14
C VAL A 4 34.07 -36.93 -56.56
N LEU A 5 33.68 -36.55 -55.33
CA LEU A 5 34.40 -35.87 -54.23
C LEU A 5 34.63 -34.35 -54.30
N LEU A 6 34.12 -33.64 -53.28
CA LEU A 6 34.98 -32.99 -52.29
C LEU A 6 34.22 -32.63 -51.01
N ILE A 7 34.91 -32.93 -49.92
CA ILE A 7 34.50 -32.87 -48.51
C ILE A 7 34.60 -31.42 -48.01
N GLY A 8 33.60 -30.96 -47.26
CA GLY A 8 33.62 -29.69 -46.54
C GLY A 8 32.97 -29.86 -45.16
N VAL A 9 33.81 -29.82 -44.12
CA VAL A 9 33.55 -30.12 -42.72
C VAL A 9 32.50 -29.17 -42.11
N ALA A 10 31.42 -29.71 -41.54
CA ALA A 10 30.51 -28.98 -40.67
C ALA A 10 30.90 -29.22 -39.20
N ALA A 11 31.69 -28.31 -38.63
CA ALA A 11 31.95 -28.28 -37.20
C ALA A 11 30.77 -27.60 -36.48
N LEU A 12 29.86 -28.40 -35.92
CA LEU A 12 28.96 -27.94 -34.86
C LEU A 12 29.79 -27.65 -33.62
N THR A 13 30.01 -26.37 -33.30
CA THR A 13 30.47 -25.98 -31.97
C THR A 13 29.25 -25.80 -31.07
N LEU A 14 29.11 -26.72 -30.11
CA LEU A 14 28.23 -26.59 -28.95
C LEU A 14 28.61 -25.32 -28.18
N GLY A 15 27.75 -24.31 -28.23
CA GLY A 15 27.80 -23.19 -27.32
C GLY A 15 27.19 -23.59 -25.98
N ALA A 16 28.02 -23.90 -24.99
CA ALA A 16 27.62 -23.96 -23.59
C ALA A 16 28.85 -23.80 -22.67
N ALA A 17 29.18 -22.56 -22.33
CA ALA A 17 29.94 -22.23 -21.12
C ALA A 17 29.62 -20.78 -20.74
N SER A 18 28.45 -20.58 -20.14
CA SER A 18 28.12 -19.33 -19.45
C SER A 18 29.10 -19.17 -18.29
N ALA A 19 30.12 -18.34 -18.46
CA ALA A 19 31.00 -17.90 -17.40
C ALA A 19 30.21 -17.05 -16.40
N GLN A 20 29.76 -17.67 -15.32
CA GLN A 20 29.36 -16.99 -14.09
C GLN A 20 30.65 -16.69 -13.29
N THR A 21 31.24 -15.53 -13.52
CA THR A 21 32.18 -14.93 -12.56
C THR A 21 31.47 -13.74 -11.94
N GLY A 22 31.12 -13.90 -10.66
CA GLY A 22 30.30 -12.98 -9.88
C GLY A 22 30.80 -11.54 -9.91
N ALA A 23 29.95 -10.65 -10.41
CA ALA A 23 29.99 -9.25 -10.07
C ALA A 23 29.41 -9.10 -8.66
N GLU A 24 30.27 -8.93 -7.67
CA GLU A 24 29.88 -8.35 -6.38
C GLU A 24 29.15 -7.02 -6.68
N PRO A 25 27.95 -6.77 -6.13
CA PRO A 25 27.30 -5.49 -6.31
C PRO A 25 28.17 -4.46 -5.58
N ARG A 26 28.97 -3.72 -6.34
CA ARG A 26 29.62 -2.51 -5.84
C ARG A 26 28.51 -1.61 -5.32
N HIS A 27 28.34 -1.58 -4.00
CA HIS A 27 27.53 -0.58 -3.33
C HIS A 27 27.97 0.77 -3.87
N GLY A 28 27.10 1.37 -4.70
CA GLY A 28 27.36 2.66 -5.31
C GLY A 28 27.76 3.62 -4.21
N ALA A 29 28.87 4.35 -4.44
CA ALA A 29 29.43 5.31 -3.49
C ALA A 29 28.29 6.09 -2.80
N ALA A 30 28.16 5.88 -1.49
CA ALA A 30 27.17 6.57 -0.68
C ALA A 30 27.39 8.07 -0.87
N LYS A 31 26.45 8.73 -1.57
CA LYS A 31 26.49 10.19 -1.73
C LYS A 31 26.49 10.77 -0.33
N SER A 32 27.55 11.50 0.03
CA SER A 32 27.66 12.16 1.32
C SER A 32 26.39 12.98 1.58
N VAL A 33 25.58 12.52 2.53
CA VAL A 33 24.33 13.18 2.89
C VAL A 33 24.70 14.45 3.63
N LYS A 34 24.58 15.59 2.95
CA LYS A 34 24.74 16.89 3.60
C LYS A 34 23.70 16.98 4.73
N PRO A 35 24.08 17.41 5.94
CA PRO A 35 23.13 17.57 7.03
C PRO A 35 22.03 18.54 6.59
N ILE A 36 20.79 18.07 6.63
CA ILE A 36 19.61 18.86 6.29
C ILE A 36 19.37 19.82 7.46
N THR A 37 19.28 21.12 7.16
CA THR A 37 18.94 22.16 8.14
C THR A 37 17.65 22.86 7.75
N ILE A 38 16.95 23.40 8.74
CA ILE A 38 15.74 24.21 8.51
C ILE A 38 16.18 25.58 7.98
N PRO A 39 15.68 26.04 6.81
CA PRO A 39 15.98 27.36 6.29
C PRO A 39 15.47 28.48 7.19
N LYS A 40 16.21 29.58 7.32
CA LYS A 40 15.82 30.74 8.17
C LYS A 40 14.50 31.41 7.76
N GLY A 41 14.09 31.26 6.50
CA GLY A 41 12.81 31.76 5.97
C GLY A 41 11.66 30.77 6.08
N ALA A 42 11.83 29.66 6.80
CA ALA A 42 10.78 28.68 6.95
C ALA A 42 9.70 29.16 7.92
N VAL A 43 8.44 29.01 7.54
CA VAL A 43 7.27 29.35 8.34
C VAL A 43 6.94 28.18 9.26
N LYS A 44 6.94 28.43 10.57
CA LYS A 44 6.54 27.41 11.57
C LYS A 44 5.03 27.14 11.48
N THR A 45 4.67 25.87 11.41
CA THR A 45 3.30 25.35 11.38
C THR A 45 3.16 24.23 12.40
N ASP A 46 1.93 23.76 12.63
CA ASP A 46 1.65 22.62 13.53
C ASP A 46 2.45 21.35 13.15
N ASP A 47 2.55 21.09 11.85
CA ASP A 47 3.18 19.88 11.30
C ASP A 47 4.71 20.02 11.08
N GLY A 48 5.31 21.15 11.45
CA GLY A 48 6.73 21.45 11.28
C GLY A 48 6.99 22.79 10.57
N TYR A 49 8.12 22.92 9.88
CA TYR A 49 8.52 24.18 9.21
C TYR A 49 8.34 24.08 7.69
N ARG A 50 7.61 25.03 7.10
CA ARG A 50 7.32 25.05 5.67
C ARG A 50 8.16 26.09 4.94
N VAL A 51 8.64 25.76 3.76
CA VAL A 51 9.35 26.70 2.88
C VAL A 51 8.85 26.54 1.45
N VAL A 52 8.68 27.66 0.77
CA VAL A 52 8.37 27.69 -0.67
C VAL A 52 9.70 27.79 -1.41
N ASP A 53 9.98 26.81 -2.27
CA ASP A 53 11.15 26.82 -3.14
C ASP A 53 10.98 27.83 -4.28
N SER A 54 12.07 28.21 -4.96
CA SER A 54 12.03 29.12 -6.11
C SER A 54 11.11 28.65 -7.24
N LYS A 55 10.80 27.35 -7.31
CA LYS A 55 9.85 26.76 -8.27
C LYS A 55 8.39 26.75 -7.77
N GLY A 56 8.08 27.40 -6.65
CA GLY A 56 6.74 27.40 -6.04
C GLY A 56 6.38 26.09 -5.32
N LYS A 57 7.29 25.12 -5.24
CA LYS A 57 7.05 23.86 -4.51
C LYS A 57 7.19 24.09 -3.01
N VAL A 58 6.18 23.70 -2.25
CA VAL A 58 6.23 23.75 -0.78
C VAL A 58 6.94 22.50 -0.25
N TRP A 59 7.94 22.72 0.60
CA TRP A 59 8.64 21.70 1.35
C TRP A 59 8.30 21.82 2.82
N ILE A 60 8.23 20.69 3.51
CA ILE A 60 8.10 20.62 4.96
C ILE A 60 9.35 20.01 5.57
N TYR A 61 9.83 20.63 6.64
CA TYR A 61 10.96 20.21 7.44
C TYR A 61 10.43 19.82 8.83
N ARG A 62 10.74 18.61 9.28
CA ARG A 62 10.32 18.12 10.59
C ARG A 62 11.53 17.76 11.43
N GLU A 63 11.56 18.29 12.65
CA GLU A 63 12.52 17.91 13.67
C GLU A 63 12.04 16.58 14.27
N THR A 64 12.90 15.56 14.21
CA THR A 64 12.65 14.25 14.81
C THR A 64 13.82 13.90 15.73
N PRO A 65 13.68 12.90 16.63
CA PRO A 65 14.80 12.44 17.46
C PRO A 65 16.03 11.98 16.65
N PHE A 66 15.84 11.63 15.38
CA PHE A 66 16.91 11.21 14.46
C PHE A 66 17.46 12.35 13.60
N GLY A 67 17.07 13.59 13.88
CA GLY A 67 17.45 14.78 13.12
C GLY A 67 16.31 15.33 12.25
N ILE A 68 16.69 16.19 11.30
CA ILE A 68 15.74 16.93 10.46
C ILE A 68 15.43 16.14 9.20
N THR A 69 14.14 15.95 8.93
CA THR A 69 13.64 15.36 7.68
C THR A 69 13.10 16.44 6.76
N LYS A 70 13.23 16.26 5.45
CA LYS A 70 12.66 17.14 4.41
C LYS A 70 11.73 16.32 3.52
N ALA A 71 10.48 16.75 3.37
CA ALA A 71 9.50 16.12 2.49
C ALA A 71 8.79 17.18 1.64
N ALA A 72 8.34 16.79 0.45
CA ALA A 72 7.43 17.64 -0.32
C ALA A 72 6.11 17.75 0.45
N TYR A 73 5.63 18.97 0.65
CA TYR A 73 4.34 19.16 1.33
C TYR A 73 3.22 18.62 0.43
N LYS A 74 2.53 17.59 0.91
CA LYS A 74 1.24 17.15 0.39
C LYS A 74 0.20 17.72 1.33
N ALA A 75 -0.73 18.53 0.81
CA ALA A 75 -1.87 18.94 1.62
C ALA A 75 -2.58 17.68 2.13
N PRO A 76 -3.04 17.66 3.40
CA PRO A 76 -3.87 16.57 3.87
C PRO A 76 -5.02 16.42 2.87
N GLU A 77 -5.22 15.19 2.39
CA GLU A 77 -6.38 14.93 1.57
C GLU A 77 -7.61 15.29 2.39
N PRO A 78 -8.60 15.98 1.79
CA PRO A 78 -9.85 16.24 2.48
C PRO A 78 -10.37 14.89 2.95
N VAL A 79 -10.58 14.76 4.26
CA VAL A 79 -11.23 13.59 4.83
C VAL A 79 -12.63 13.59 4.23
N VAL A 80 -12.84 12.77 3.21
CA VAL A 80 -14.16 12.60 2.59
C VAL A 80 -15.05 12.09 3.72
N ALA A 81 -16.08 12.87 4.05
CA ALA A 81 -17.09 12.42 5.00
C ALA A 81 -17.58 11.03 4.57
N PRO A 82 -17.81 10.09 5.50
CA PRO A 82 -18.26 8.76 5.14
C PRO A 82 -19.52 8.90 4.27
N ASP A 83 -19.41 8.41 3.05
CA ASP A 83 -20.50 8.44 2.09
C ASP A 83 -21.66 7.59 2.65
N PRO A 84 -22.90 8.10 2.67
CA PRO A 84 -24.04 7.37 3.24
C PRO A 84 -24.38 6.09 2.46
N ALA A 85 -23.88 5.89 1.24
CA ALA A 85 -23.98 4.59 0.56
C ALA A 85 -23.00 3.55 1.13
N HIS A 86 -22.06 3.97 1.98
CA HIS A 86 -21.21 3.11 2.82
C HIS A 86 -21.78 2.95 4.24
N GLU A 87 -23.04 3.35 4.47
CA GLU A 87 -23.78 2.90 5.64
C GLU A 87 -23.71 1.39 5.69
N THR A 88 -23.12 0.92 6.78
CA THR A 88 -22.78 -0.48 6.99
C THR A 88 -24.08 -1.29 7.05
N ARG A 89 -24.48 -1.88 5.92
CA ARG A 89 -25.73 -2.64 5.82
C ARG A 89 -25.55 -3.95 6.58
N VAL A 90 -26.27 -4.06 7.70
CA VAL A 90 -26.38 -5.31 8.45
C VAL A 90 -27.65 -6.02 7.99
N SER A 91 -27.54 -7.30 7.63
CA SER A 91 -28.66 -8.20 7.39
C SER A 91 -28.70 -9.30 8.46
N ALA A 92 -29.90 -9.77 8.78
CA ALA A 92 -30.10 -10.84 9.74
C ALA A 92 -30.95 -11.95 9.11
N LYS A 93 -30.55 -13.21 9.33
CA LYS A 93 -31.26 -14.41 8.87
C LYS A 93 -31.57 -15.32 10.05
N ASP A 94 -32.76 -15.93 10.02
CA ASP A 94 -33.14 -16.94 11.00
C ASP A 94 -32.27 -18.19 10.83
N ALA A 95 -31.65 -18.65 11.92
CA ALA A 95 -30.92 -19.91 11.99
C ALA A 95 -31.44 -20.76 13.17
N GLY A 96 -32.75 -20.80 13.36
CA GLY A 96 -33.40 -21.60 14.42
C GLY A 96 -33.25 -20.97 15.81
N ASP A 97 -32.33 -21.49 16.62
CA ASP A 97 -32.02 -20.96 17.97
C ASP A 97 -31.14 -19.69 17.92
N SER A 98 -30.44 -19.50 16.80
CA SER A 98 -29.54 -18.38 16.57
C SER A 98 -29.99 -17.49 15.42
N VAL A 99 -29.43 -16.29 15.36
CA VAL A 99 -29.54 -15.35 14.26
C VAL A 99 -28.16 -15.20 13.63
N GLN A 100 -28.09 -15.38 12.31
CA GLN A 100 -26.89 -15.12 11.53
C GLN A 100 -26.93 -13.68 11.02
N PHE A 101 -25.93 -12.90 11.39
CA PHE A 101 -25.76 -11.52 10.97
C PHE A 101 -24.67 -11.43 9.90
N GLU A 102 -24.90 -10.57 8.92
CA GLU A 102 -23.96 -10.28 7.85
C GLU A 102 -23.85 -8.76 7.70
N ARG A 103 -22.62 -8.23 7.74
CA ARG A 103 -22.34 -6.80 7.70
C ARG A 103 -21.34 -6.48 6.61
N THR A 104 -21.78 -5.68 5.63
CA THR A 104 -20.90 -5.20 4.55
C THR A 104 -20.23 -3.91 4.97
N GLY A 105 -18.90 -3.91 5.01
CA GLY A 105 -18.08 -2.73 5.33
C GLY A 105 -16.95 -2.49 4.33
N PRO A 106 -16.15 -1.42 4.50
CA PRO A 106 -15.07 -1.04 3.59
C PRO A 106 -13.93 -2.08 3.51
N PHE A 107 -13.88 -3.01 4.47
CA PHE A 107 -12.90 -4.08 4.55
C PHE A 107 -13.46 -5.45 4.13
N GLY A 108 -14.66 -5.49 3.56
CA GLY A 108 -15.36 -6.71 3.16
C GLY A 108 -16.56 -7.05 4.04
N VAL A 109 -17.06 -8.29 3.89
CA VAL A 109 -18.24 -8.78 4.60
C VAL A 109 -17.82 -9.49 5.88
N SER A 110 -18.40 -9.09 7.03
CA SER A 110 -18.26 -9.77 8.30
C SER A 110 -19.52 -10.58 8.60
N HIS A 111 -19.38 -11.86 8.95
CA HIS A 111 -20.49 -12.68 9.43
C HIS A 111 -20.29 -13.06 10.90
N TRP A 112 -21.33 -12.98 11.70
CA TRP A 112 -21.34 -13.52 13.06
C TRP A 112 -22.68 -14.17 13.37
N GLN A 113 -22.69 -15.07 14.34
CA GLN A 113 -23.89 -15.75 14.79
C GLN A 113 -24.04 -15.54 16.29
N LYS A 114 -25.27 -15.25 16.72
CA LYS A 114 -25.62 -15.16 18.14
C LYS A 114 -26.94 -15.83 18.44
N LYS A 115 -27.10 -16.32 19.66
CA LYS A 115 -28.37 -16.86 20.15
C LYS A 115 -29.39 -15.74 20.30
N LYS A 116 -30.66 -16.06 20.06
CA LYS A 116 -31.78 -15.11 20.22
C LYS A 116 -31.90 -14.58 21.66
N THR A 117 -31.47 -15.37 22.65
CA THR A 117 -31.45 -14.98 24.08
C THR A 117 -30.27 -14.11 24.47
N GLU A 118 -29.25 -13.98 23.61
CA GLU A 118 -28.01 -13.24 23.88
C GLU A 118 -27.82 -12.04 22.94
N LEU A 119 -28.89 -11.65 22.22
CA LEU A 119 -28.87 -10.47 21.36
C LEU A 119 -28.77 -9.19 22.20
N THR A 120 -27.90 -8.28 21.80
CA THR A 120 -27.88 -6.92 22.34
C THR A 120 -29.12 -6.15 21.84
N PRO A 121 -29.49 -5.04 22.50
CA PRO A 121 -30.61 -4.22 22.04
C PRO A 121 -30.49 -3.76 20.57
N GLU A 122 -29.26 -3.52 20.09
CA GLU A 122 -28.98 -3.15 18.70
C GLU A 122 -29.22 -4.34 17.74
N GLU A 123 -28.69 -5.52 18.08
CA GLU A 123 -28.88 -6.75 17.29
C GLU A 123 -30.35 -7.18 17.28
N GLN A 124 -31.06 -6.97 18.38
CA GLN A 124 -32.49 -7.23 18.51
C GLN A 124 -33.30 -6.30 17.60
N ALA A 125 -32.95 -5.02 17.49
CA ALA A 125 -33.60 -4.08 16.57
C ALA A 125 -33.33 -4.43 15.10
N ILE A 126 -32.12 -4.90 14.78
CA ILE A 126 -31.78 -5.41 13.45
C ILE A 126 -32.64 -6.65 13.16
N TRP A 127 -32.69 -7.62 14.07
CA TRP A 127 -33.51 -8.82 13.92
C TRP A 127 -35.00 -8.50 13.72
N ASP A 128 -35.54 -7.53 14.47
CA ASP A 128 -36.93 -7.07 14.35
C ASP A 128 -37.25 -6.45 12.98
N ARG A 129 -36.28 -5.75 12.37
CA ARG A 129 -36.42 -5.19 11.02
C ARG A 129 -36.54 -6.28 9.94
N PHE A 130 -35.88 -7.43 10.12
CA PHE A 130 -35.83 -8.51 9.13
C PHE A 130 -36.85 -9.63 9.37
N LYS A 131 -37.50 -9.69 10.53
CA LYS A 131 -38.55 -10.69 10.83
C LYS A 131 -39.93 -10.36 10.25
N LYS A 132 -40.11 -9.17 9.68
CA LYS A 132 -41.39 -8.67 9.15
C LYS A 132 -41.62 -9.18 7.74
#